data_AF-A0A6G0XR59-F1
#
_entry.id   AF-A0A6G0XR59-F1
#
_cell.length_a   1.000
_cell.length_b   1.000
_cell.length_c   1.000
_cell.angle_alpha   90.00
_cell.angle_beta   90.00
_cell.angle_gamma   90.00
#
_symmetry.space_group_name_H-M   'P 1'
#
loop_
_entity.id
_entity.type
_entity.pdbx_description
1 polymer ?
#
loop_
_entity_poly.entity_id
_entity_poly.type
_entity_poly.pdbx_seq_one_letter_code
_entity_poly.pdbx_strand_id
1 'polypeptide(L)'
;MPKLFCVVVGHEGSPFPVDVAADETVGDLKKKIKVEKKSIACDADELELYLALKNGLSRDEAKATTLDEHRQPPGCIKMDELLRIQNDYHFGMNFQPEEGKIYVLVVVPEGAVLSICPRIAVTNLLRQNSLPGMEFMEAMKQPVGFKIPILNSQYVSMWPDTFTQGQAEYGASIDAFLDHAIVSSSELGVVSIDSQWLNLFLTLCQCVIYQDESHESSSRQVSRPDAVIVKGSVLVGKCEAKASQKKMATAMKELTEKMADAAFCTFPHGKTSIAAWTTCSTLIQLHQLSYLPATRTYETRILESYNATDANHRQQFVVDLFKIMKWVFPIQEPNALMHLFPQVRTITTNGHYVTWLKTGLFKEFRTGAEIDMDIIQRIYSAPLQHVERGICNHVSVTITSIGQTLQNALVDFQGHRDLIIDQVKSALVELHSIGVAHCDVRAANVFVLLENKRVILGDLEYCRDIYAAPPNVKRFPKNKSCKTALELDNYQFGVFVDELAQM
;
A
#
# COMPACT_ATOMS: atom_id res chain seq x y z
N MET A 1 -33.64 39.81 -30.00
CA MET A 1 -32.51 39.02 -30.52
C MET A 1 -32.71 37.57 -30.07
N PRO A 2 -32.60 36.58 -30.96
CA PRO A 2 -32.79 35.18 -30.58
C PRO A 2 -31.64 34.72 -29.68
N LYS A 3 -31.97 33.98 -28.62
CA LYS A 3 -31.00 33.22 -27.81
C LYS A 3 -30.82 31.85 -28.44
N LEU A 4 -29.59 31.50 -28.80
CA LEU A 4 -29.27 30.16 -29.28
C LEU A 4 -28.72 29.32 -28.14
N PHE A 5 -29.31 28.15 -27.93
CA PHE A 5 -28.74 27.17 -27.01
C PHE A 5 -27.70 26.32 -27.73
N CYS A 6 -26.51 26.30 -27.14
CA CYS A 6 -25.34 25.56 -27.61
C CYS A 6 -24.99 24.44 -26.63
N VAL A 7 -24.33 23.39 -27.11
CA VAL A 7 -23.78 22.30 -26.27
C VAL A 7 -22.45 21.83 -26.84
N VAL A 8 -21.52 21.45 -25.96
CA VAL A 8 -20.24 20.86 -26.38
C VAL A 8 -20.41 19.35 -26.53
N VAL A 9 -20.10 18.81 -27.71
CA VAL A 9 -20.27 17.37 -28.01
C VAL A 9 -19.20 16.55 -27.29
N GLY A 10 -19.56 15.35 -26.81
CA GLY A 10 -18.61 14.41 -26.19
C GLY A 10 -18.21 14.74 -24.74
N HIS A 11 -18.85 15.72 -24.11
CA HIS A 11 -18.64 16.07 -22.70
C HIS A 11 -19.98 16.05 -21.94
N GLU A 12 -19.96 15.73 -20.64
CA GLU A 12 -21.14 15.83 -19.75
C GLU A 12 -21.52 17.29 -19.42
N GLY A 13 -21.48 18.18 -20.40
CA GLY A 13 -21.81 19.60 -20.26
C GLY A 13 -23.31 19.87 -20.36
N SER A 14 -23.82 20.77 -19.53
CA SER A 14 -25.18 21.32 -19.71
C SER A 14 -25.23 22.30 -20.89
N PRO A 15 -26.35 22.34 -21.65
CA PRO A 15 -26.58 23.35 -22.67
C PRO A 15 -26.49 24.77 -22.09
N PHE A 16 -25.97 25.71 -22.86
CA PHE A 16 -25.79 27.10 -22.43
C PHE A 16 -26.34 28.07 -23.50
N PRO A 17 -26.96 29.19 -23.09
CA PRO A 17 -27.48 30.18 -24.02
C PRO A 17 -26.36 31.10 -24.52
N VAL A 18 -26.47 31.54 -25.77
CA VAL A 18 -25.65 32.59 -26.37
C VAL A 18 -26.55 33.59 -27.07
N ASP A 19 -26.36 34.88 -26.80
CA ASP A 19 -27.11 35.95 -27.45
C ASP A 19 -26.54 36.23 -28.84
N VAL A 20 -27.37 36.21 -29.89
CA VAL A 20 -26.93 36.41 -31.28
C VAL A 20 -27.68 37.55 -31.96
N ALA A 21 -26.94 38.42 -32.65
CA ALA A 21 -27.49 39.54 -33.42
C ALA A 21 -27.76 39.14 -34.88
N ALA A 22 -28.66 39.88 -35.54
CA ALA A 22 -29.12 39.55 -36.88
C ALA A 22 -28.00 39.63 -37.94
N ASP A 23 -27.02 40.49 -37.70
CA ASP A 23 -25.90 40.76 -38.59
C ASP A 23 -24.66 39.90 -38.35
N GLU A 24 -24.64 39.10 -37.27
CA GLU A 24 -23.48 38.32 -36.83
C GLU A 24 -23.19 37.10 -37.71
N THR A 25 -21.90 36.79 -37.80
CA THR A 25 -21.36 35.64 -38.52
C THR A 25 -21.12 34.46 -37.58
N VAL A 26 -20.82 33.29 -38.15
CA VAL A 26 -20.36 32.12 -37.40
C VAL A 26 -19.08 32.43 -36.61
N GLY A 27 -18.17 33.24 -37.15
CA GLY A 27 -16.97 33.68 -36.42
C GLY A 27 -17.29 34.49 -35.16
N ASP A 28 -18.33 35.33 -35.20
CA ASP A 28 -18.80 36.08 -34.03
C ASP A 28 -19.43 35.15 -32.99
N LEU A 29 -20.19 34.15 -33.44
CA LEU A 29 -20.76 33.12 -32.57
C LEU A 29 -19.67 32.31 -31.85
N LYS A 30 -18.60 31.90 -32.54
CA LYS A 30 -17.46 31.21 -31.92
C LYS A 30 -16.83 32.04 -30.79
N LYS A 31 -16.61 33.34 -31.02
CA LYS A 31 -16.08 34.26 -30.00
C LYS A 31 -16.99 34.35 -28.78
N LYS A 32 -18.30 34.46 -29.00
CA LYS A 32 -19.29 34.52 -27.90
C LYS A 32 -19.37 33.22 -27.11
N ILE A 33 -19.31 32.07 -27.78
CA ILE A 33 -19.23 30.76 -27.12
C ILE A 33 -18.03 30.70 -26.17
N LYS A 34 -16.85 31.18 -26.60
CA LYS A 34 -15.66 31.22 -25.74
C LYS A 34 -15.84 32.14 -24.52
N VAL A 35 -16.54 33.27 -24.67
CA VAL A 35 -16.86 34.18 -23.57
C VAL A 35 -17.80 33.53 -22.56
N GLU A 36 -18.88 32.89 -23.03
CA GLU A 36 -19.88 32.24 -22.19
C GLU A 36 -19.37 30.95 -21.54
N LYS A 37 -18.53 30.20 -22.24
CA LYS A 37 -18.01 28.89 -21.81
C LYS A 37 -16.51 28.92 -21.59
N LYS A 38 -16.10 29.53 -20.47
CA LYS A 38 -14.69 29.67 -20.04
C LYS A 38 -13.92 28.35 -19.85
N SER A 39 -14.58 27.20 -19.85
CA SER A 39 -13.92 25.88 -19.79
C SER A 39 -13.27 25.47 -21.11
N ILE A 40 -13.54 26.19 -22.21
CA ILE A 40 -12.92 25.98 -23.52
C ILE A 40 -11.62 26.79 -23.58
N ALA A 41 -10.49 26.11 -23.76
CA ALA A 41 -9.13 26.65 -23.70
C ALA A 41 -8.53 26.93 -25.09
N CYS A 42 -8.99 26.27 -26.16
CA CYS A 42 -8.55 26.59 -27.52
C CYS A 42 -9.00 27.99 -27.95
N ASP A 43 -8.39 28.49 -29.01
CA ASP A 43 -8.82 29.71 -29.66
C ASP A 43 -10.18 29.55 -30.35
N ALA A 44 -10.90 30.67 -30.44
CA ALA A 44 -12.28 30.67 -30.91
C ALA A 44 -12.37 30.19 -32.36
N ASP A 45 -11.36 30.47 -33.18
CA ASP A 45 -11.24 30.01 -34.56
C ASP A 45 -11.08 28.49 -34.66
N GLU A 46 -10.51 27.83 -33.66
CA GLU A 46 -10.37 26.36 -33.60
C GLU A 46 -11.67 25.61 -33.31
N LEU A 47 -12.75 26.30 -32.91
CA LEU A 47 -14.05 25.65 -32.68
C LEU A 47 -14.70 25.27 -33.99
N GLU A 48 -15.29 24.08 -34.07
CA GLU A 48 -16.18 23.73 -35.18
C GLU A 48 -17.63 23.76 -34.71
N LEU A 49 -18.49 24.49 -35.45
CA LEU A 49 -19.91 24.62 -35.13
C LEU A 49 -20.74 23.83 -36.14
N TYR A 50 -21.69 23.06 -35.62
CA TYR A 50 -22.61 22.27 -36.43
C TYR A 50 -24.05 22.63 -36.07
N LEU A 51 -24.90 22.75 -37.07
CA LEU A 51 -26.34 22.86 -36.89
C LEU A 51 -26.86 21.52 -36.39
N ALA A 52 -27.54 21.55 -35.25
CA ALA A 52 -28.46 20.50 -34.87
C ALA A 52 -29.53 20.37 -35.97
N LEU A 53 -30.05 19.16 -36.18
CA LEU A 53 -31.12 18.85 -37.14
C LEU A 53 -32.19 19.97 -37.19
N LYS A 54 -32.83 20.20 -38.36
CA LYS A 54 -33.66 21.40 -38.66
C LYS A 54 -34.70 21.84 -37.61
N ASN A 55 -35.10 20.98 -36.67
CA ASN A 55 -36.07 21.27 -35.60
C ASN A 55 -35.42 21.43 -34.21
N GLY A 56 -34.10 21.45 -34.10
CA GLY A 56 -33.35 21.44 -32.85
C GLY A 56 -33.39 20.09 -32.12
N LEU A 57 -32.41 19.86 -31.26
CA LEU A 57 -32.31 18.65 -30.43
C LEU A 57 -32.89 18.92 -29.03
N SER A 58 -33.50 17.90 -28.44
CA SER A 58 -33.74 17.87 -26.99
C SER A 58 -32.42 17.66 -26.22
N ARG A 59 -32.47 17.87 -24.91
CA ARG A 59 -31.33 17.63 -24.02
C ARG A 59 -30.82 16.19 -24.11
N ASP A 60 -31.71 15.21 -24.16
CA ASP A 60 -31.34 13.80 -24.17
C ASP A 60 -30.74 13.38 -25.51
N GLU A 61 -31.28 13.89 -26.63
CA GLU A 61 -30.71 13.65 -27.97
C GLU A 61 -29.32 14.30 -28.12
N ALA A 62 -29.15 15.51 -27.62
CA ALA A 62 -27.85 16.17 -27.59
C ALA A 62 -26.83 15.41 -26.73
N LYS A 63 -27.25 14.88 -25.57
CA LYS A 63 -26.39 14.07 -24.69
C LYS A 63 -25.99 12.74 -25.35
N ALA A 64 -26.89 12.14 -26.14
CA ALA A 64 -26.61 10.91 -26.88
C ALA A 64 -25.75 11.14 -28.14
N THR A 65 -25.53 12.40 -28.54
CA THR A 65 -24.74 12.72 -29.74
C THR A 65 -23.26 12.52 -29.47
N THR A 66 -22.63 11.62 -30.23
CA THR A 66 -21.18 11.38 -30.25
C THR A 66 -20.59 11.73 -31.61
N LEU A 67 -19.28 11.91 -31.67
CA LEU A 67 -18.57 12.13 -32.93
C LEU A 67 -18.33 10.80 -33.66
N ASP A 68 -18.33 10.85 -34.99
CA ASP A 68 -17.96 9.72 -35.86
C ASP A 68 -16.43 9.59 -36.04
N GLU A 69 -16.02 8.64 -36.90
CA GLU A 69 -14.61 8.40 -37.25
C GLU A 69 -13.90 9.60 -37.89
N HIS A 70 -14.67 10.56 -38.44
CA HIS A 70 -14.17 11.80 -39.02
C HIS A 70 -14.27 12.98 -38.04
N ARG A 71 -14.62 12.70 -36.78
CA ARG A 71 -14.83 13.68 -35.69
C ARG A 71 -15.97 14.64 -35.96
N GLN A 72 -16.99 14.21 -36.70
CA GLN A 72 -18.18 15.01 -37.01
C GLN A 72 -19.40 14.43 -36.28
N PRO A 73 -20.33 15.27 -35.82
CA PRO A 73 -21.60 14.79 -35.30
C PRO A 73 -22.46 14.25 -36.46
N PRO A 74 -22.86 12.96 -36.45
CA PRO A 74 -23.62 12.35 -37.54
C PRO A 74 -24.92 13.10 -37.85
N GLY A 75 -25.20 13.31 -39.14
CA GLY A 75 -26.44 13.93 -39.60
C GLY A 75 -26.55 15.44 -39.33
N CYS A 76 -25.50 16.08 -38.82
CA CYS A 76 -25.46 17.52 -38.58
C CYS A 76 -24.73 18.24 -39.72
N ILE A 77 -25.06 19.52 -39.93
CA ILE A 77 -24.49 20.33 -41.01
C ILE A 77 -23.44 21.28 -40.43
N LYS A 78 -22.21 21.24 -40.92
CA LYS A 78 -21.16 22.19 -40.51
C LYS A 78 -21.54 23.60 -40.94
N MET A 79 -21.44 24.55 -40.01
CA MET A 79 -21.72 25.96 -40.30
C MET A 79 -20.58 26.58 -41.11
N ASP A 80 -20.92 27.42 -42.08
CA ASP A 80 -19.94 28.14 -42.91
C ASP A 80 -19.55 29.46 -42.24
N GLU A 81 -18.25 29.63 -42.01
CA GLU A 81 -17.66 30.79 -41.33
C GLU A 81 -17.91 32.12 -42.03
N LEU A 82 -18.07 32.10 -43.35
CA LEU A 82 -18.27 33.28 -44.18
C LEU A 82 -19.74 33.71 -44.24
N LEU A 83 -20.65 32.89 -43.71
CA LEU A 83 -22.08 33.14 -43.73
C LEU A 83 -22.58 33.69 -42.39
N ARG A 84 -23.59 34.55 -42.50
CA ARG A 84 -24.34 35.06 -41.34
C ARG A 84 -25.14 33.95 -40.67
N ILE A 85 -25.39 34.08 -39.37
CA ILE A 85 -26.23 33.12 -38.64
C ILE A 85 -27.64 33.06 -39.23
N GLN A 86 -28.19 34.19 -39.70
CA GLN A 86 -29.51 34.27 -40.35
C GLN A 86 -29.50 33.93 -41.84
N ASN A 87 -28.39 33.45 -42.41
CA ASN A 87 -28.39 32.97 -43.79
C ASN A 87 -29.30 31.73 -43.93
N ASP A 88 -29.95 31.56 -45.08
CA ASP A 88 -30.83 30.41 -45.35
C ASP A 88 -30.10 29.05 -45.33
N TYR A 89 -28.77 29.06 -45.51
CA TYR A 89 -27.91 27.88 -45.30
C TYR A 89 -27.84 27.47 -43.82
N HIS A 90 -28.04 28.43 -42.90
CA HIS A 90 -28.05 28.22 -41.46
C HIS A 90 -29.50 28.16 -40.94
N PHE A 91 -29.98 29.25 -40.34
CA PHE A 91 -31.30 29.32 -39.73
C PHE A 91 -32.33 30.07 -40.58
N GLY A 92 -31.89 30.98 -41.46
CA GLY A 92 -32.76 31.87 -42.23
C GLY A 92 -33.27 33.08 -41.43
N MET A 93 -33.73 34.12 -42.14
CA MET A 93 -34.14 35.41 -41.52
C MET A 93 -35.36 35.33 -40.59
N ASN A 94 -36.21 34.32 -40.77
CA ASN A 94 -37.45 34.14 -40.02
C ASN A 94 -37.34 33.12 -38.89
N PHE A 95 -36.13 32.66 -38.57
CA PHE A 95 -35.92 31.67 -37.53
C PHE A 95 -36.33 32.19 -36.15
N GLN A 96 -37.11 31.38 -35.43
CA GLN A 96 -37.47 31.59 -34.03
C GLN A 96 -37.11 30.32 -33.26
N PRO A 97 -36.14 30.37 -32.33
CA PRO A 97 -35.79 29.20 -31.55
C PRO A 97 -36.94 28.79 -30.63
N GLU A 98 -37.28 27.51 -30.63
CA GLU A 98 -38.23 26.93 -29.70
C GLU A 98 -37.61 26.79 -28.30
N GLU A 99 -38.43 26.98 -27.28
CA GLU A 99 -38.00 26.82 -25.89
C GLU A 99 -37.57 25.36 -25.61
N GLY A 100 -36.43 25.19 -24.93
CA GLY A 100 -35.91 23.87 -24.55
C GLY A 100 -35.19 23.10 -25.67
N LYS A 101 -35.01 23.69 -26.85
CA LYS A 101 -34.29 23.10 -27.98
C LYS A 101 -32.86 23.61 -28.10
N ILE A 102 -31.95 22.71 -28.47
CA ILE A 102 -30.53 22.97 -28.72
C ILE A 102 -30.31 23.02 -30.23
N TYR A 103 -29.68 24.08 -30.71
CA TYR A 103 -29.56 24.36 -32.14
C TYR A 103 -28.13 24.29 -32.67
N VAL A 104 -27.14 24.43 -31.79
CA VAL A 104 -25.73 24.46 -32.17
C VAL A 104 -24.94 23.43 -31.35
N LEU A 105 -24.27 22.53 -32.05
CA LEU A 105 -23.30 21.61 -31.49
C LEU A 105 -21.90 22.21 -31.67
N VAL A 106 -21.16 22.30 -30.56
CA VAL A 106 -19.80 22.82 -30.51
C VAL A 106 -18.84 21.65 -30.41
N VAL A 107 -17.96 21.51 -31.40
CA VAL A 107 -16.88 20.52 -31.42
C VAL A 107 -15.56 21.26 -31.15
N VAL A 108 -14.78 20.70 -30.23
CA VAL A 108 -13.52 21.27 -29.76
C VAL A 108 -12.35 20.35 -30.14
N PRO A 109 -11.15 20.90 -30.42
CA PRO A 109 -9.94 20.10 -30.61
C PRO A 109 -9.65 19.22 -29.40
N GLU A 110 -9.01 18.08 -29.63
CA GLU A 110 -8.62 17.17 -28.55
C GLU A 110 -7.66 17.86 -27.59
N GLY A 111 -7.96 17.85 -26.29
CA GLY A 111 -7.16 18.52 -25.26
C GLY A 111 -7.48 20.02 -25.03
N ALA A 112 -8.40 20.60 -25.80
CA ALA A 112 -8.77 22.01 -25.71
C ALA A 112 -9.85 22.35 -24.67
N VAL A 113 -10.42 21.37 -23.98
CA VAL A 113 -11.28 21.65 -22.82
C VAL A 113 -10.40 21.55 -21.59
N LEU A 114 -10.30 22.64 -20.82
CA LEU A 114 -9.88 22.53 -19.44
C LEU A 114 -10.96 21.70 -18.74
N SER A 115 -10.76 20.39 -18.70
CA SER A 115 -11.42 19.55 -17.70
C SER A 115 -10.97 20.11 -16.37
N ILE A 116 -11.78 21.00 -15.77
CA ILE A 116 -11.63 21.36 -14.36
C ILE A 116 -12.09 20.11 -13.61
N CYS A 117 -11.24 19.09 -13.65
CA CYS A 117 -11.45 17.84 -12.97
C CYS A 117 -11.25 18.18 -11.48
N PRO A 118 -12.29 18.04 -10.64
CA PRO A 118 -12.17 18.44 -9.25
C PRO A 118 -11.07 17.61 -8.59
N ARG A 119 -10.17 18.28 -7.87
CA ARG A 119 -9.18 17.60 -7.05
C ARG A 119 -9.86 17.12 -5.77
N ILE A 120 -9.94 15.81 -5.59
CA ILE A 120 -10.68 15.18 -4.49
C ILE A 120 -9.68 14.56 -3.53
N ALA A 121 -9.74 14.97 -2.25
CA ALA A 121 -8.93 14.40 -1.18
C ALA A 121 -9.58 13.11 -0.66
N VAL A 122 -9.20 11.96 -1.23
CA VAL A 122 -9.84 10.68 -0.91
C VAL A 122 -9.47 10.19 0.49
N THR A 123 -8.31 10.59 1.00
CA THR A 123 -7.95 10.48 2.42
C THR A 123 -9.00 11.08 3.35
N ASN A 124 -9.66 12.19 2.98
CA ASN A 124 -10.75 12.75 3.78
C ASN A 124 -12.02 11.88 3.72
N LEU A 125 -12.34 11.32 2.56
CA LEU A 125 -13.47 10.40 2.38
C LEU A 125 -13.26 9.10 3.19
N LEU A 126 -12.06 8.55 3.15
CA LEU A 126 -11.67 7.39 3.96
C LEU A 126 -11.76 7.69 5.46
N ARG A 127 -11.32 8.88 5.90
CA ARG A 127 -11.45 9.29 7.31
C ARG A 127 -12.93 9.33 7.73
N GLN A 128 -13.78 9.98 6.94
CA GLN A 128 -15.21 10.13 7.21
C GLN A 128 -15.96 8.80 7.21
N ASN A 129 -15.51 7.82 6.43
CA ASN A 129 -16.15 6.52 6.29
C ASN A 129 -15.37 5.39 6.99
N SER A 130 -14.38 5.70 7.82
CA SER A 130 -13.54 4.69 8.48
C SER A 130 -14.36 3.77 9.40
N LEU A 131 -13.85 2.56 9.62
CA LEU A 131 -14.55 1.50 10.36
C LEU A 131 -13.78 1.10 11.64
N PRO A 132 -13.70 1.98 12.65
CA PRO A 132 -12.92 1.72 13.87
C PRO A 132 -13.50 0.55 14.66
N GLY A 133 -12.62 -0.32 15.18
CA GLY A 133 -13.00 -1.45 16.04
C GLY A 133 -13.70 -2.62 15.33
N MET A 134 -14.05 -2.50 14.06
CA MET A 134 -14.77 -3.53 13.30
C MET A 134 -13.88 -4.71 12.90
N GLU A 135 -14.42 -5.95 12.91
CA GLU A 135 -13.69 -7.11 12.36
C GLU A 135 -13.51 -7.00 10.85
N PHE A 136 -12.42 -7.54 10.32
CA PHE A 136 -12.10 -7.47 8.89
C PHE A 136 -13.27 -7.95 8.01
N MET A 137 -13.87 -9.09 8.36
CA MET A 137 -14.99 -9.67 7.60
C MET A 137 -16.29 -8.89 7.72
N GLU A 138 -16.49 -8.17 8.83
CA GLU A 138 -17.64 -7.29 8.97
C GLU A 138 -17.46 -6.02 8.13
N ALA A 139 -16.23 -5.52 8.06
CA ALA A 139 -15.87 -4.37 7.24
C ALA A 139 -16.06 -4.65 5.74
N MET A 140 -15.70 -5.86 5.28
CA MET A 140 -15.91 -6.27 3.89
C MET A 140 -17.38 -6.32 3.46
N LYS A 141 -18.31 -6.46 4.42
CA LYS A 141 -19.77 -6.41 4.16
C LYS A 141 -20.32 -4.99 4.07
N GLN A 142 -19.56 -3.99 4.53
CA GLN A 142 -20.01 -2.60 4.47
C GLN A 142 -19.85 -2.04 3.05
N PRO A 143 -20.76 -1.16 2.59
CA PRO A 143 -20.57 -0.43 1.35
C PRO A 143 -19.39 0.55 1.48
N VAL A 144 -18.82 0.99 0.36
CA VAL A 144 -17.74 2.01 0.38
C VAL A 144 -18.25 3.34 0.95
N GLY A 145 -19.48 3.74 0.59
CA GLY A 145 -20.13 4.95 1.12
C GLY A 145 -19.73 6.24 0.39
N PHE A 146 -18.87 6.14 -0.63
CA PHE A 146 -18.51 7.23 -1.54
C PHE A 146 -18.12 6.65 -2.89
N LYS A 147 -18.19 7.48 -3.94
CA LYS A 147 -17.72 7.12 -5.27
C LYS A 147 -16.21 7.37 -5.39
N ILE A 148 -15.53 6.49 -6.10
CA ILE A 148 -14.10 6.48 -6.35
C ILE A 148 -13.79 7.43 -7.52
N PRO A 149 -13.08 8.55 -7.29
CA PRO A 149 -12.73 9.49 -8.35
C PRO A 149 -11.66 8.94 -9.31
N ILE A 150 -11.91 9.03 -10.62
CA ILE A 150 -11.02 8.61 -11.70
C ILE A 150 -11.06 9.61 -12.87
N LEU A 151 -10.01 9.67 -13.69
CA LEU A 151 -9.95 10.62 -14.82
C LEU A 151 -10.74 10.14 -16.05
N ASN A 152 -10.69 8.83 -16.34
CA ASN A 152 -11.29 8.24 -17.54
C ASN A 152 -12.63 7.56 -17.19
N SER A 153 -13.73 8.30 -17.39
CA SER A 153 -15.05 7.96 -16.87
C SER A 153 -15.94 7.15 -17.81
N GLN A 154 -15.43 6.58 -18.91
CA GLN A 154 -16.30 5.88 -19.87
C GLN A 154 -17.10 4.73 -19.24
N TYR A 155 -16.62 4.18 -18.11
CA TYR A 155 -17.32 3.16 -17.31
C TYR A 155 -18.17 3.71 -16.17
N VAL A 156 -18.09 5.02 -15.86
CA VAL A 156 -18.92 5.65 -14.82
C VAL A 156 -20.40 5.49 -15.15
N SER A 157 -20.79 5.55 -16.43
CA SER A 157 -22.16 5.32 -16.88
C SER A 157 -22.63 3.87 -16.64
N MET A 158 -21.72 2.90 -16.77
CA MET A 158 -22.00 1.48 -16.51
C MET A 158 -22.01 1.14 -15.02
N TRP A 159 -21.21 1.85 -14.23
CA TRP A 159 -21.04 1.62 -12.79
C TRP A 159 -21.25 2.91 -11.98
N PRO A 160 -22.47 3.48 -12.03
CA PRO A 160 -22.72 4.82 -11.51
C PRO A 160 -22.55 4.92 -10.01
N ASP A 161 -22.64 3.81 -9.27
CA ASP A 161 -22.52 3.79 -7.80
C ASP A 161 -21.07 3.69 -7.31
N THR A 162 -20.13 3.49 -8.23
CA THR A 162 -18.74 3.18 -7.88
C THR A 162 -17.79 4.29 -8.26
N PHE A 163 -17.92 4.92 -9.43
CA PHE A 163 -16.89 5.84 -9.95
C PHE A 163 -17.43 7.26 -10.18
N THR A 164 -16.54 8.26 -10.15
CA THR A 164 -16.87 9.67 -10.44
C THR A 164 -15.73 10.33 -11.20
N GLN A 165 -16.02 11.22 -12.13
CA GLN A 165 -14.99 11.97 -12.83
C GLN A 165 -14.27 12.91 -11.84
N GLY A 166 -12.95 12.74 -11.67
CA GLY A 166 -12.18 13.50 -10.68
C GLY A 166 -10.69 13.17 -10.70
N GLN A 167 -9.87 14.06 -10.15
CA GLN A 167 -8.45 13.80 -9.92
C GLN A 167 -8.22 13.57 -8.42
N ALA A 168 -7.73 12.39 -8.04
CA ALA A 168 -7.39 12.07 -6.65
C ALA A 168 -5.88 11.91 -6.45
N GLU A 169 -5.44 11.94 -5.18
CA GLU A 169 -4.01 11.76 -4.82
C GLU A 169 -3.38 10.47 -5.37
N TYR A 170 -4.18 9.44 -5.68
CA TYR A 170 -3.72 8.18 -6.27
C TYR A 170 -4.03 8.02 -7.77
N GLY A 171 -4.69 9.00 -8.41
CA GLY A 171 -5.44 8.82 -9.67
C GLY A 171 -4.67 8.04 -10.73
N ALA A 172 -3.41 8.42 -11.00
CA ALA A 172 -2.57 7.77 -12.01
C ALA A 172 -2.41 6.25 -11.82
N SER A 173 -2.37 5.74 -10.58
CA SER A 173 -2.18 4.31 -10.32
C SER A 173 -3.43 3.48 -10.61
N ILE A 174 -4.60 3.99 -10.22
CA ILE A 174 -5.88 3.31 -10.47
C ILE A 174 -6.32 3.48 -11.91
N ASP A 175 -6.19 4.68 -12.45
CA ASP A 175 -6.52 4.95 -13.85
C ASP A 175 -5.69 4.02 -14.76
N ALA A 176 -4.38 3.90 -14.53
CA ALA A 176 -3.53 2.98 -15.30
C ALA A 176 -3.92 1.50 -15.14
N PHE A 177 -4.26 1.06 -13.92
CA PHE A 177 -4.69 -0.32 -13.67
C PHE A 177 -6.03 -0.66 -14.36
N LEU A 178 -6.95 0.31 -14.42
CA LEU A 178 -8.24 0.14 -15.07
C LEU A 178 -8.11 0.17 -16.60
N ASP A 179 -7.37 1.14 -17.14
CA ASP A 179 -7.26 1.43 -18.59
C ASP A 179 -6.33 0.47 -19.35
N HIS A 180 -5.29 -0.07 -18.70
CA HIS A 180 -4.33 -0.94 -19.37
C HIS A 180 -4.51 -2.40 -18.94
N ALA A 181 -5.05 -3.21 -19.85
CA ALA A 181 -5.07 -4.66 -19.68
C ALA A 181 -3.65 -5.24 -19.72
N ILE A 182 -3.43 -6.25 -18.88
CA ILE A 182 -2.15 -6.90 -18.67
C ILE A 182 -1.77 -7.75 -19.87
N VAL A 183 -0.63 -7.45 -20.50
CA VAL A 183 -0.10 -8.24 -21.64
C VAL A 183 1.06 -9.17 -21.24
N SER A 184 1.61 -9.01 -20.02
CA SER A 184 2.77 -9.79 -19.57
C SER A 184 2.36 -11.00 -18.72
N SER A 185 2.74 -12.20 -19.17
CA SER A 185 2.66 -13.46 -18.42
C SER A 185 3.89 -13.76 -17.56
N SER A 186 4.85 -12.82 -17.50
CA SER A 186 6.04 -12.93 -16.65
C SER A 186 5.75 -12.52 -15.20
N GLU A 187 6.55 -13.06 -14.26
CA GLU A 187 6.46 -12.73 -12.83
C GLU A 187 6.68 -11.23 -12.56
N LEU A 188 7.62 -10.61 -13.30
CA LEU A 188 7.84 -9.15 -13.25
C LEU A 188 6.61 -8.36 -13.72
N GLY A 189 5.87 -8.88 -14.71
CA GLY A 189 4.60 -8.30 -15.11
C GLY A 189 3.58 -8.29 -13.97
N VAL A 190 3.51 -9.39 -13.22
CA VAL A 190 2.64 -9.54 -12.03
C VAL A 190 3.03 -8.54 -10.93
N VAL A 191 4.33 -8.39 -10.64
CA VAL A 191 4.82 -7.40 -9.65
C VAL A 191 4.42 -5.98 -10.03
N SER A 192 4.53 -5.62 -11.31
CA SER A 192 4.17 -4.29 -11.80
C SER A 192 2.69 -3.99 -11.57
N ILE A 193 1.83 -4.99 -11.76
CA ILE A 193 0.39 -4.89 -11.48
C ILE A 193 0.14 -4.69 -10.00
N ASP A 194 0.78 -5.50 -9.16
CA ASP A 194 0.62 -5.39 -7.72
C ASP A 194 1.05 -4.02 -7.21
N SER A 195 2.12 -3.47 -7.79
CA SER A 195 2.62 -2.13 -7.47
C SER A 195 1.59 -1.02 -7.75
N GLN A 196 0.74 -1.16 -8.77
CA GLN A 196 -0.29 -0.15 -9.09
C GLN A 196 -1.30 -0.01 -7.95
N TRP A 197 -1.81 -1.11 -7.42
CA TRP A 197 -2.82 -1.04 -6.36
C TRP A 197 -2.21 -1.00 -4.95
N LEU A 198 -1.02 -1.58 -4.73
CA LEU A 198 -0.31 -1.48 -3.45
C LEU A 198 0.03 -0.02 -3.11
N ASN A 199 0.28 0.81 -4.13
CA ASN A 199 0.53 2.24 -3.96
C ASN A 199 -0.66 2.99 -3.32
N LEU A 200 -1.87 2.43 -3.38
CA LEU A 200 -3.02 2.98 -2.66
C LEU A 200 -2.80 2.96 -1.15
N PHE A 201 -2.28 1.86 -0.59
CA PHE A 201 -2.03 1.77 0.84
C PHE A 201 -0.95 2.76 1.29
N LEU A 202 0.08 2.98 0.47
CA LEU A 202 1.11 4.01 0.70
C LEU A 202 0.47 5.40 0.73
N THR A 203 -0.27 5.74 -0.33
CA THR A 203 -0.76 7.10 -0.58
C THR A 203 -1.94 7.48 0.32
N LEU A 204 -2.83 6.53 0.59
CA LEU A 204 -4.12 6.79 1.26
C LEU A 204 -4.16 6.37 2.72
N CYS A 205 -3.38 5.36 3.12
CA CYS A 205 -3.41 4.81 4.48
C CYS A 205 -2.12 5.06 5.26
N GLN A 206 -1.12 5.73 4.66
CA GLN A 206 0.22 5.92 5.24
C GLN A 206 0.87 4.59 5.64
N CYS A 207 0.61 3.55 4.85
CA CYS A 207 1.27 2.27 5.04
C CYS A 207 2.71 2.33 4.50
N VAL A 208 3.50 1.33 4.90
CA VAL A 208 4.78 0.94 4.30
C VAL A 208 4.57 -0.42 3.65
N ILE A 209 5.05 -0.58 2.42
CA ILE A 209 5.05 -1.85 1.71
C ILE A 209 6.47 -2.40 1.73
N TYR A 210 6.65 -3.56 2.35
CA TYR A 210 7.89 -4.33 2.25
C TYR A 210 7.73 -5.37 1.16
N GLN A 211 8.65 -5.40 0.20
CA GLN A 211 8.73 -6.42 -0.83
C GLN A 211 9.91 -7.35 -0.49
N ASP A 212 9.75 -8.65 -0.71
CA ASP A 212 10.80 -9.64 -0.41
C ASP A 212 12.01 -9.46 -1.35
N GLU A 213 13.15 -9.03 -0.80
CA GLU A 213 14.43 -8.95 -1.50
C GLU A 213 15.11 -10.33 -1.49
N SER A 214 15.50 -10.82 -2.67
CA SER A 214 16.02 -12.18 -2.87
C SER A 214 17.19 -12.57 -1.93
N HIS A 215 17.14 -13.78 -1.38
CA HIS A 215 18.29 -14.46 -0.76
C HIS A 215 19.31 -14.92 -1.82
N GLU A 216 20.62 -14.91 -1.49
CA GLU A 216 21.69 -15.47 -2.35
C GLU A 216 21.53 -16.98 -2.62
N SER A 217 20.84 -17.71 -1.74
CA SER A 217 20.50 -19.13 -1.95
C SER A 217 19.34 -19.36 -2.93
N SER A 218 18.68 -18.29 -3.38
CA SER A 218 17.69 -18.36 -4.45
C SER A 218 18.39 -18.08 -5.78
N SER A 219 18.36 -19.05 -6.70
CA SER A 219 19.03 -19.00 -8.00
C SER A 219 18.46 -17.94 -8.98
N ARG A 220 17.75 -16.93 -8.49
CA ARG A 220 17.09 -15.89 -9.29
C ARG A 220 17.22 -14.53 -8.61
N GLN A 221 18.14 -13.70 -9.11
CA GLN A 221 18.33 -12.29 -8.76
C GLN A 221 17.16 -11.39 -9.23
N VAL A 222 15.92 -11.86 -9.12
CA VAL A 222 14.75 -11.15 -9.65
C VAL A 222 13.77 -10.93 -8.50
N SER A 223 13.45 -9.67 -8.23
CA SER A 223 12.49 -9.18 -7.24
C SER A 223 11.31 -10.14 -7.08
N ARG A 224 11.13 -10.70 -5.88
CA ARG A 224 9.94 -11.51 -5.60
C ARG A 224 8.77 -10.58 -5.23
N PRO A 225 7.56 -10.84 -5.76
CA PRO A 225 6.40 -9.97 -5.61
C PRO A 225 5.75 -9.98 -4.22
N ASP A 226 6.24 -10.81 -3.30
CA ASP A 226 5.57 -11.02 -2.01
C ASP A 226 5.65 -9.72 -1.22
N ALA A 227 4.48 -9.20 -0.83
CA ALA A 227 4.37 -7.90 -0.18
C ALA A 227 3.79 -8.03 1.21
N VAL A 228 4.37 -7.31 2.16
CA VAL A 228 3.89 -7.17 3.53
C VAL A 228 3.46 -5.71 3.70
N ILE A 229 2.18 -5.51 4.02
CA ILE A 229 1.55 -4.19 4.15
C ILE A 229 1.51 -3.84 5.62
N VAL A 230 2.24 -2.80 6.01
CA VAL A 230 2.38 -2.38 7.40
C VAL A 230 1.83 -0.97 7.58
N LYS A 231 1.05 -0.72 8.63
CA LYS A 231 0.62 0.62 9.03
C LYS A 231 1.20 0.95 10.40
N GLY A 232 2.13 1.90 10.45
CA GLY A 232 2.90 2.17 11.67
C GLY A 232 3.66 0.91 12.10
N SER A 233 3.26 0.31 13.23
CA SER A 233 3.82 -0.94 13.76
C SER A 233 2.88 -2.16 13.58
N VAL A 234 1.88 -2.07 12.70
CA VAL A 234 0.82 -3.08 12.55
C VAL A 234 0.87 -3.74 11.18
N LEU A 235 0.91 -5.06 11.14
CA LEU A 235 0.71 -5.85 9.93
C LEU A 235 -0.78 -5.83 9.56
N VAL A 236 -1.13 -5.20 8.44
CA VAL A 236 -2.52 -5.02 8.00
C VAL A 236 -2.87 -5.78 6.72
N GLY A 237 -1.86 -6.29 6.02
CA GLY A 237 -2.11 -7.20 4.91
C GLY A 237 -0.87 -7.89 4.36
N LYS A 238 -1.11 -8.91 3.53
CA LYS A 238 -0.06 -9.71 2.90
C LYS A 238 -0.43 -10.10 1.46
N CYS A 239 0.51 -10.06 0.54
CA CYS A 239 0.33 -10.45 -0.85
C CYS A 239 1.35 -11.53 -1.23
N GLU A 240 0.92 -12.47 -2.07
CA GLU A 240 1.75 -13.54 -2.63
C GLU A 240 1.47 -13.62 -4.13
N ALA A 241 2.45 -13.27 -4.97
CA ALA A 241 2.24 -13.28 -6.41
C ALA A 241 3.07 -14.35 -7.13
N LYS A 242 2.53 -14.86 -8.23
CA LYS A 242 3.17 -15.88 -9.08
C LYS A 242 2.91 -15.57 -10.54
N ALA A 243 3.80 -15.98 -11.43
CA ALA A 243 3.65 -15.72 -12.87
C ALA A 243 2.35 -16.29 -13.49
N SER A 244 1.86 -17.44 -13.01
CA SER A 244 0.76 -18.15 -13.67
C SER A 244 -0.21 -18.83 -12.69
N GLN A 245 -1.43 -19.07 -13.19
CA GLN A 245 -2.52 -19.68 -12.42
C GLN A 245 -2.18 -21.06 -11.87
N LYS A 246 -1.34 -21.85 -12.56
CA LYS A 246 -0.88 -23.17 -12.09
C LYS A 246 -0.14 -23.12 -10.75
N LYS A 247 0.40 -21.95 -10.38
CA LYS A 247 1.14 -21.72 -9.13
C LYS A 247 0.30 -21.04 -8.05
N MET A 248 -0.98 -20.75 -8.30
CA MET A 248 -1.85 -20.07 -7.32
C MET A 248 -2.09 -20.89 -6.07
N ALA A 249 -2.17 -22.22 -6.18
CA ALA A 249 -2.24 -23.09 -5.01
C ALA A 249 -0.98 -22.97 -4.13
N THR A 250 0.19 -22.81 -4.75
CA THR A 250 1.45 -22.54 -4.04
C THR A 250 1.41 -21.16 -3.38
N ALA A 251 0.96 -20.12 -4.09
CA ALA A 251 0.81 -18.77 -3.52
C ALA A 251 -0.10 -18.77 -2.26
N MET A 252 -1.24 -19.45 -2.35
CA MET A 252 -2.18 -19.57 -1.24
C MET A 252 -1.58 -20.33 -0.05
N LYS A 253 -0.80 -21.38 -0.32
CA LYS A 253 -0.08 -22.12 0.72
C LYS A 253 0.99 -21.24 1.39
N GLU A 254 1.71 -20.45 0.61
CA GLU A 254 2.75 -19.54 1.09
C GLU A 254 2.22 -18.39 1.98
N LEU A 255 0.95 -17.99 1.82
CA LEU A 255 0.29 -17.03 2.72
C LEU A 255 0.32 -17.48 4.19
N THR A 256 0.19 -18.78 4.46
CA THR A 256 0.18 -19.35 5.82
C THR A 256 1.52 -20.00 6.19
N GLU A 257 2.17 -20.70 5.27
CA GLU A 257 3.40 -21.44 5.55
C GLU A 257 4.59 -20.56 5.93
N LYS A 258 4.57 -19.30 5.51
CA LYS A 258 5.62 -18.36 5.85
C LYS A 258 5.32 -17.58 7.16
N MET A 259 4.21 -17.87 7.83
CA MET A 259 3.83 -17.24 9.11
C MET A 259 4.27 -18.12 10.29
N ALA A 260 5.08 -17.55 11.19
CA ALA A 260 5.38 -18.14 12.49
C ALA A 260 4.17 -18.00 13.43
N ASP A 261 4.01 -18.89 14.42
CA ASP A 261 2.96 -18.79 15.46
C ASP A 261 2.90 -17.35 16.05
N ALA A 262 4.04 -16.90 16.56
CA ALA A 262 4.20 -15.57 17.16
C ALA A 262 3.94 -14.38 16.20
N ALA A 263 3.86 -14.58 14.87
CA ALA A 263 3.60 -13.49 13.92
C ALA A 263 2.26 -12.76 14.19
N PHE A 264 1.30 -13.44 14.82
CA PHE A 264 -0.03 -12.89 15.13
C PHE A 264 0.07 -11.66 16.05
N CYS A 265 1.17 -11.55 16.82
CA CYS A 265 1.38 -10.39 17.67
C CYS A 265 1.48 -9.09 16.86
N THR A 266 1.85 -9.16 15.57
CA THR A 266 1.91 -7.99 14.67
C THR A 266 0.55 -7.61 14.07
N PHE A 267 -0.49 -8.45 14.23
CA PHE A 267 -1.84 -8.15 13.72
C PHE A 267 -2.47 -6.99 14.50
N PRO A 268 -3.51 -6.33 13.94
CA PRO A 268 -4.19 -5.24 14.62
C PRO A 268 -4.72 -5.67 15.99
N HIS A 269 -4.66 -4.76 16.96
CA HIS A 269 -5.04 -5.02 18.34
C HIS A 269 -6.46 -5.60 18.45
N GLY A 270 -6.57 -6.75 19.13
CA GLY A 270 -7.82 -7.46 19.33
C GLY A 270 -8.34 -8.19 18.08
N LYS A 271 -7.58 -8.21 16.98
CA LYS A 271 -7.96 -8.87 15.72
C LYS A 271 -7.16 -10.14 15.49
N THR A 272 -7.84 -11.14 14.95
CA THR A 272 -7.24 -12.43 14.58
C THR A 272 -7.11 -12.60 13.08
N SER A 273 -7.57 -11.64 12.27
CA SER A 273 -7.49 -11.73 10.82
C SER A 273 -7.13 -10.41 10.16
N ILE A 274 -6.50 -10.53 9.00
CA ILE A 274 -6.08 -9.43 8.13
C ILE A 274 -6.42 -9.74 6.67
N ALA A 275 -6.35 -8.72 5.82
CA ALA A 275 -6.49 -8.89 4.39
C ALA A 275 -5.29 -9.65 3.81
N ALA A 276 -5.54 -10.57 2.89
CA ALA A 276 -4.48 -11.23 2.13
C ALA A 276 -4.85 -11.41 0.67
N TRP A 277 -3.86 -11.54 -0.19
CA TRP A 277 -4.08 -11.61 -1.63
C TRP A 277 -3.16 -12.64 -2.27
N THR A 278 -3.66 -13.31 -3.30
CA THR A 278 -2.81 -14.00 -4.25
C THR A 278 -3.03 -13.41 -5.64
N THR A 279 -1.95 -13.17 -6.37
CA THR A 279 -2.04 -12.60 -7.73
C THR A 279 -1.25 -13.44 -8.74
N CYS A 280 -1.81 -13.61 -9.92
CA CYS A 280 -1.06 -13.98 -11.11
C CYS A 280 -1.51 -13.17 -12.33
N SER A 281 -0.90 -13.44 -13.49
CA SER A 281 -1.17 -12.69 -14.73
C SER A 281 -2.63 -12.66 -15.17
N THR A 282 -3.47 -13.61 -14.73
CA THR A 282 -4.88 -13.71 -15.12
C THR A 282 -5.86 -13.70 -13.95
N LEU A 283 -5.41 -13.86 -12.72
CA LEU A 283 -6.28 -14.09 -11.56
C LEU A 283 -5.75 -13.35 -10.33
N ILE A 284 -6.63 -12.60 -9.68
CA ILE A 284 -6.42 -12.06 -8.34
C ILE A 284 -7.41 -12.78 -7.42
N GLN A 285 -6.99 -13.22 -6.24
CA GLN A 285 -7.88 -13.75 -5.23
C GLN A 285 -7.69 -12.96 -3.94
N LEU A 286 -8.78 -12.43 -3.41
CA LEU A 286 -8.81 -11.80 -2.09
C LEU A 286 -9.10 -12.88 -1.05
N HIS A 287 -8.34 -12.86 0.03
CA HIS A 287 -8.41 -13.80 1.14
C HIS A 287 -8.57 -13.08 2.47
N GLN A 288 -9.20 -13.78 3.40
CA GLN A 288 -8.99 -13.57 4.83
C GLN A 288 -7.83 -14.46 5.28
N LEU A 289 -6.78 -13.88 5.85
CA LEU A 289 -5.74 -14.61 6.56
C LEU A 289 -6.04 -14.55 8.06
N SER A 290 -6.35 -15.70 8.65
CA SER A 290 -6.75 -15.82 10.05
C SER A 290 -5.72 -16.60 10.86
N TYR A 291 -5.45 -16.13 12.07
CA TYR A 291 -4.75 -16.89 13.10
C TYR A 291 -5.76 -17.61 13.98
N LEU A 292 -5.52 -18.89 14.24
CA LEU A 292 -6.34 -19.76 15.09
C LEU A 292 -5.62 -20.00 16.42
N PRO A 293 -6.00 -19.30 17.51
CA PRO A 293 -5.29 -19.40 18.79
C PRO A 293 -5.32 -20.81 19.40
N ALA A 294 -6.41 -21.56 19.17
CA ALA A 294 -6.58 -22.90 19.73
C ALA A 294 -5.56 -23.92 19.18
N THR A 295 -5.17 -23.77 17.92
CA THR A 295 -4.24 -24.68 17.24
C THR A 295 -2.87 -24.05 16.99
N ARG A 296 -2.70 -22.75 17.26
CA ARG A 296 -1.48 -21.98 16.95
C ARG A 296 -1.08 -22.06 15.47
N THR A 297 -2.08 -21.98 14.59
CA THR A 297 -1.90 -22.10 13.13
C THR A 297 -2.58 -20.97 12.38
N TYR A 298 -2.16 -20.77 11.12
CA TYR A 298 -2.81 -19.84 10.20
C TYR A 298 -3.63 -20.60 9.18
N GLU A 299 -4.77 -20.01 8.80
CA GLU A 299 -5.60 -20.46 7.70
C GLU A 299 -5.93 -19.30 6.77
N THR A 300 -6.25 -19.64 5.52
CA THR A 300 -6.72 -18.67 4.53
C THR A 300 -8.08 -19.10 4.00
N ARG A 301 -8.97 -18.13 3.86
CA ARG A 301 -10.26 -18.32 3.19
C ARG A 301 -10.36 -17.36 2.02
N ILE A 302 -10.59 -17.90 0.82
CA ILE A 302 -10.91 -17.08 -0.35
C ILE A 302 -12.25 -16.38 -0.10
N LEU A 303 -12.24 -15.06 -0.25
CA LEU A 303 -13.43 -14.23 -0.18
C LEU A 303 -14.01 -14.01 -1.56
N GLU A 304 -13.15 -13.60 -2.50
CA GLU A 304 -13.53 -13.28 -3.87
C GLU A 304 -12.40 -13.59 -4.85
N SER A 305 -12.76 -13.74 -6.13
CA SER A 305 -11.82 -14.01 -7.22
C SER A 305 -12.11 -13.13 -8.43
N TYR A 306 -11.07 -12.47 -8.94
CA TYR A 306 -11.16 -11.47 -9.99
C TYR A 306 -10.33 -11.92 -11.18
N ASN A 307 -10.92 -11.90 -12.38
CA ASN A 307 -10.17 -12.09 -13.60
C ASN A 307 -9.38 -10.80 -13.88
N ALA A 308 -8.06 -10.84 -13.73
CA ALA A 308 -7.21 -9.67 -13.90
C ALA A 308 -7.25 -9.10 -15.33
N THR A 309 -7.60 -9.92 -16.32
CA THR A 309 -7.72 -9.49 -17.73
C THR A 309 -9.07 -8.84 -18.04
N ASP A 310 -10.10 -9.08 -17.21
CA ASP A 310 -11.43 -8.52 -17.40
C ASP A 310 -11.58 -7.15 -16.70
N ALA A 311 -12.08 -6.17 -17.43
CA ALA A 311 -12.19 -4.79 -16.92
C ALA A 311 -13.20 -4.67 -15.76
N ASN A 312 -14.34 -5.38 -15.81
CA ASN A 312 -15.34 -5.32 -14.75
C ASN A 312 -14.81 -5.96 -13.46
N HIS A 313 -14.08 -7.07 -13.57
CA HIS A 313 -13.45 -7.71 -12.42
C HIS A 313 -12.32 -6.85 -11.83
N ARG A 314 -11.51 -6.16 -12.64
CA ARG A 314 -10.53 -5.18 -12.15
C ARG A 314 -11.21 -4.04 -11.39
N GLN A 315 -12.32 -3.54 -11.89
CA GLN A 315 -13.10 -2.49 -11.21
C GLN A 315 -13.65 -2.97 -9.87
N GLN A 316 -14.26 -4.17 -9.83
CA GLN A 316 -14.78 -4.74 -8.59
C GLN A 316 -13.68 -4.96 -7.56
N PHE A 317 -12.49 -5.39 -7.99
CA PHE A 317 -11.31 -5.50 -7.13
C PHE A 317 -10.91 -4.16 -6.50
N VAL A 318 -10.93 -3.06 -7.27
CA VAL A 318 -10.67 -1.71 -6.75
C VAL A 318 -11.71 -1.32 -5.69
N VAL A 319 -12.99 -1.64 -5.88
CA VAL A 319 -14.03 -1.40 -4.87
C VAL A 319 -13.70 -2.11 -3.56
N ASP A 320 -13.32 -3.37 -3.64
CA ASP A 320 -13.00 -4.17 -2.45
C ASP A 320 -11.71 -3.69 -1.77
N LEU A 321 -10.72 -3.21 -2.52
CA LEU A 321 -9.56 -2.50 -1.96
C LEU A 321 -9.96 -1.27 -1.14
N PHE A 322 -10.92 -0.46 -1.62
CA PHE A 322 -11.41 0.69 -0.85
C PHE A 322 -12.15 0.28 0.42
N LYS A 323 -12.89 -0.83 0.42
CA LYS A 323 -13.48 -1.38 1.66
C LYS A 323 -12.40 -1.76 2.67
N ILE A 324 -11.31 -2.38 2.22
CA ILE A 324 -10.19 -2.75 3.07
C ILE A 324 -9.48 -1.50 3.60
N MET A 325 -9.25 -0.49 2.75
CA MET A 325 -8.64 0.76 3.21
C MET A 325 -9.49 1.47 4.26
N LYS A 326 -10.83 1.43 4.19
CA LYS A 326 -11.71 1.94 5.27
C LYS A 326 -11.48 1.24 6.61
N TRP A 327 -11.19 -0.06 6.58
CA TRP A 327 -10.86 -0.87 7.74
C TRP A 327 -9.43 -0.63 8.25
N VAL A 328 -8.46 -0.45 7.35
CA VAL A 328 -7.05 -0.18 7.68
C VAL A 328 -6.85 1.24 8.22
N PHE A 329 -7.56 2.22 7.68
CA PHE A 329 -7.40 3.64 8.00
C PHE A 329 -7.42 3.98 9.51
N PRO A 330 -8.31 3.40 10.36
CA PRO A 330 -8.32 3.67 11.79
C PRO A 330 -7.35 2.82 12.63
N ILE A 331 -6.66 1.82 12.06
CA ILE A 331 -5.79 0.89 12.82
C ILE A 331 -4.52 1.61 13.32
N GLN A 332 -4.19 1.50 14.60
CA GLN A 332 -3.04 2.19 15.20
C GLN A 332 -2.09 1.25 15.94
N GLU A 333 -2.62 0.24 16.61
CA GLU A 333 -1.85 -0.60 17.52
C GLU A 333 -1.89 -2.07 17.12
N PRO A 334 -0.78 -2.81 17.30
CA PRO A 334 -0.75 -4.25 17.11
C PRO A 334 -1.15 -4.99 18.41
N ASN A 335 -1.29 -6.31 18.35
CA ASN A 335 -1.46 -7.15 19.55
C ASN A 335 -0.24 -7.08 20.49
N ALA A 336 0.97 -6.93 19.94
CA ALA A 336 2.19 -6.60 20.68
C ALA A 336 3.17 -5.82 19.79
N LEU A 337 3.88 -4.85 20.37
CA LEU A 337 4.87 -4.05 19.65
C LEU A 337 6.11 -4.88 19.31
N MET A 338 6.31 -5.15 18.01
CA MET A 338 7.48 -5.82 17.48
C MET A 338 8.36 -4.87 16.66
N HIS A 339 9.66 -5.17 16.63
CA HIS A 339 10.66 -4.42 15.87
C HIS A 339 10.91 -5.00 14.47
N LEU A 340 10.31 -6.15 14.17
CA LEU A 340 10.43 -6.87 12.90
C LEU A 340 9.06 -7.38 12.46
N PHE A 341 8.88 -7.53 11.15
CA PHE A 341 7.69 -8.13 10.56
C PHE A 341 8.02 -9.50 9.95
N PRO A 342 7.06 -10.44 9.98
CA PRO A 342 7.20 -11.73 9.31
C PRO A 342 7.63 -11.55 7.85
N GLN A 343 8.67 -12.27 7.46
CA GLN A 343 9.22 -12.36 6.09
C GLN A 343 9.86 -11.09 5.55
N VAL A 344 9.93 -10.02 6.35
CA VAL A 344 10.65 -8.81 5.95
C VAL A 344 12.13 -8.99 6.28
N ARG A 345 12.96 -9.03 5.24
CA ARG A 345 14.43 -9.01 5.38
C ARG A 345 14.87 -7.60 5.77
N THR A 346 15.53 -7.48 6.91
CA THR A 346 15.97 -6.20 7.48
C THR A 346 17.48 -6.22 7.67
N ILE A 347 18.15 -5.12 7.35
CA ILE A 347 19.60 -4.96 7.56
C ILE A 347 19.84 -4.37 8.95
N THR A 348 20.67 -5.03 9.76
CA THR A 348 21.08 -4.52 11.07
C THR A 348 22.12 -3.41 10.94
N THR A 349 22.37 -2.67 12.02
CA THR A 349 23.41 -1.63 12.03
C THR A 349 24.82 -2.15 11.73
N ASN A 350 25.08 -3.44 11.99
CA ASN A 350 26.35 -4.11 11.69
C ASN A 350 26.40 -4.64 10.23
N GLY A 351 25.33 -4.46 9.45
CA GLY A 351 25.22 -4.94 8.07
C GLY A 351 24.85 -6.42 7.94
N HIS A 352 24.35 -7.04 9.02
CA HIS A 352 23.80 -8.40 8.99
C HIS A 352 22.37 -8.37 8.47
N TYR A 353 21.89 -9.48 7.91
CA TYR A 353 20.51 -9.58 7.48
C TYR A 353 19.70 -10.38 8.50
N VAL A 354 18.53 -9.89 8.87
CA VAL A 354 17.59 -10.58 9.76
C VAL A 354 16.26 -10.74 9.04
N THR A 355 15.71 -11.95 9.03
CA THR A 355 14.40 -12.26 8.44
C THR A 355 13.59 -13.09 9.41
N TRP A 356 12.34 -12.70 9.69
CA TRP A 356 11.46 -13.49 10.54
C TRP A 356 10.76 -14.57 9.73
N LEU A 357 11.26 -15.80 9.84
CA LEU A 357 10.73 -16.99 9.19
C LEU A 357 9.83 -17.79 10.13
N LYS A 358 9.08 -18.75 9.58
CA LYS A 358 8.24 -19.67 10.38
C LYS A 358 9.01 -20.42 11.47
N THR A 359 10.29 -20.74 11.22
CA THR A 359 11.17 -21.46 12.14
C THR A 359 11.84 -20.57 13.19
N GLY A 360 11.78 -19.24 13.06
CA GLY A 360 12.47 -18.30 13.94
C GLY A 360 13.01 -17.06 13.22
N LEU A 361 13.76 -16.23 13.92
CA LEU A 361 14.49 -15.11 13.33
C LEU A 361 15.79 -15.64 12.72
N PHE A 362 15.84 -15.71 11.40
CA PHE A 362 17.04 -16.10 10.68
C PHE A 362 17.97 -14.88 10.53
N LYS A 363 19.18 -14.99 11.05
CA LYS A 363 20.22 -13.95 11.01
C LYS A 363 21.41 -14.46 10.21
N GLU A 364 21.63 -13.84 9.06
CA GLU A 364 22.70 -14.13 8.11
C GLU A 364 23.83 -13.12 8.31
N PHE A 365 25.01 -13.63 8.64
CA PHE A 365 26.15 -12.76 8.90
C PHE A 365 26.82 -12.32 7.60
N ARG A 366 27.35 -11.10 7.58
CA ARG A 366 28.02 -10.57 6.39
C ARG A 366 29.34 -11.31 6.19
N THR A 367 29.79 -11.43 4.95
CA THR A 367 31.09 -12.01 4.63
C THR A 367 32.21 -11.27 5.38
N GLY A 368 33.10 -12.01 6.04
CA GLY A 368 34.22 -11.45 6.81
C GLY A 368 33.84 -10.91 8.20
N ALA A 369 32.63 -11.17 8.69
CA ALA A 369 32.31 -10.93 10.10
C ALA A 369 33.13 -11.88 11.00
N GLU A 370 33.84 -11.32 11.97
CA GLU A 370 34.63 -12.09 12.96
C GLU A 370 33.73 -12.56 14.10
N ILE A 371 32.86 -13.54 13.82
CA ILE A 371 31.94 -14.13 14.79
C ILE A 371 32.43 -15.53 15.16
N ASP A 372 32.59 -15.77 16.45
CA ASP A 372 32.98 -17.07 16.98
C ASP A 372 31.77 -18.02 17.03
N MET A 373 31.55 -18.74 15.93
CA MET A 373 30.43 -19.67 15.82
C MET A 373 30.54 -20.87 16.77
N ASP A 374 31.74 -21.24 17.22
CA ASP A 374 31.93 -22.33 18.19
C ASP A 374 31.44 -21.90 19.58
N ILE A 375 31.64 -20.64 19.95
CA ILE A 375 31.05 -20.05 21.16
C ILE A 375 29.53 -20.02 21.06
N ILE A 376 28.96 -19.56 19.94
CA ILE A 376 27.50 -19.56 19.75
C ILE A 376 26.94 -20.98 19.86
N GLN A 377 27.57 -21.97 19.21
CA GLN A 377 27.19 -23.37 19.30
C GLN A 377 27.24 -23.88 20.74
N ARG A 378 28.25 -23.51 21.52
CA ARG A 378 28.36 -23.84 22.95
C ARG A 378 27.20 -23.25 23.76
N ILE A 379 26.87 -21.97 23.54
CA ILE A 379 25.75 -21.29 24.21
C ILE A 379 24.42 -22.00 23.89
N TYR A 380 24.13 -22.24 22.60
CA TYR A 380 22.89 -22.88 22.18
C TYR A 380 22.77 -24.34 22.64
N SER A 381 23.89 -25.03 22.85
CA SER A 381 23.90 -26.41 23.36
C SER A 381 23.74 -26.50 24.89
N ALA A 382 23.96 -25.41 25.63
CA ALA A 382 23.85 -25.38 27.09
C ALA A 382 22.40 -25.13 27.56
N PRO A 383 21.94 -25.62 28.73
CA PRO A 383 20.57 -25.43 29.22
C PRO A 383 20.33 -24.06 29.91
N LEU A 384 20.77 -22.95 29.31
CA LEU A 384 20.57 -21.58 29.80
C LEU A 384 19.09 -21.12 29.71
N GLN A 385 18.58 -20.46 30.74
CA GLN A 385 17.18 -20.03 30.81
C GLN A 385 16.99 -18.56 30.40
N HIS A 386 17.96 -17.71 30.70
CA HIS A 386 17.87 -16.26 30.54
C HIS A 386 18.72 -15.76 29.36
N VAL A 387 19.11 -16.65 28.46
CA VAL A 387 19.89 -16.34 27.26
C VAL A 387 19.10 -16.75 26.03
N GLU A 388 19.25 -15.98 24.95
CA GLU A 388 18.77 -16.29 23.61
C GLU A 388 19.02 -17.74 23.21
N ARG A 389 18.05 -18.34 22.53
CA ARG A 389 18.10 -19.70 22.01
C ARG A 389 17.99 -19.72 20.50
N GLY A 390 18.68 -20.68 19.90
CA GLY A 390 18.61 -20.89 18.48
C GLY A 390 19.36 -22.13 18.01
N ILE A 391 19.52 -22.20 16.71
CA ILE A 391 20.32 -23.18 16.00
C ILE A 391 21.32 -22.39 15.14
N CYS A 392 22.58 -22.80 15.13
CA CYS A 392 23.61 -22.16 14.32
C CYS A 392 24.20 -23.12 13.28
N ASN A 393 24.75 -22.53 12.23
CA ASN A 393 25.66 -23.19 11.30
C ASN A 393 26.93 -22.31 11.17
N HIS A 394 27.80 -22.58 10.19
CA HIS A 394 29.07 -21.87 10.07
C HIS A 394 28.96 -20.37 9.71
N VAL A 395 27.81 -19.89 9.25
CA VAL A 395 27.65 -18.52 8.70
C VAL A 395 26.36 -17.80 9.10
N SER A 396 25.50 -18.44 9.89
CA SER A 396 24.18 -17.90 10.25
C SER A 396 23.61 -18.56 11.50
N VAL A 397 22.60 -17.91 12.07
CA VAL A 397 21.82 -18.44 13.19
C VAL A 397 20.33 -18.33 12.91
N THR A 398 19.55 -19.28 13.44
CA THR A 398 18.09 -19.18 13.54
C THR A 398 17.73 -19.08 15.00
N ILE A 399 17.35 -17.89 15.44
CA ILE A 399 16.93 -17.61 16.81
C ILE A 399 15.48 -18.07 16.98
N THR A 400 15.24 -18.96 17.94
CA THR A 400 13.93 -19.56 18.22
C THR A 400 13.23 -18.88 19.40
N SER A 401 13.98 -18.17 20.25
CA SER A 401 13.45 -17.40 21.37
C SER A 401 12.95 -16.02 20.91
N ILE A 402 11.72 -15.94 20.41
CA ILE A 402 11.15 -14.70 19.87
C ILE A 402 10.63 -13.80 20.98
N GLY A 403 11.10 -12.56 21.01
CA GLY A 403 10.73 -11.56 22.02
C GLY A 403 10.64 -10.14 21.48
N GLN A 404 9.98 -9.29 22.27
CA GLN A 404 9.97 -7.84 22.09
C GLN A 404 11.30 -7.26 22.59
N THR A 405 11.69 -6.11 22.04
CA THR A 405 12.77 -5.33 22.66
C THR A 405 12.35 -4.90 24.06
N LEU A 406 13.31 -4.72 24.95
CA LEU A 406 13.03 -4.21 26.30
C LEU A 406 12.19 -2.93 26.26
N GLN A 407 12.57 -1.96 25.42
CA GLN A 407 11.85 -0.69 25.25
C GLN A 407 10.35 -0.87 24.97
N ASN A 408 10.00 -1.83 24.11
CA ASN A 408 8.61 -2.10 23.76
C ASN A 408 7.85 -2.81 24.88
N ALA A 409 8.54 -3.65 25.66
CA ALA A 409 7.95 -4.43 26.72
C ALA A 409 7.83 -3.66 28.04
N LEU A 410 8.56 -2.56 28.24
CA LEU A 410 8.63 -1.86 29.54
C LEU A 410 7.29 -1.47 30.14
N VAL A 411 6.28 -1.17 29.31
CA VAL A 411 4.92 -0.86 29.77
C VAL A 411 4.33 -2.04 30.56
N ASP A 412 4.61 -3.29 30.16
CA ASP A 412 4.15 -4.50 30.85
C ASP A 412 4.87 -4.74 32.20
N PHE A 413 6.01 -4.07 32.43
CA PHE A 413 6.88 -4.27 33.60
C PHE A 413 6.87 -3.10 34.58
N GLN A 414 5.91 -2.16 34.49
CA GLN A 414 5.83 -1.03 35.41
C GLN A 414 5.85 -1.48 36.87
N GLY A 415 6.91 -1.10 37.62
CA GLY A 415 7.12 -1.49 39.01
C GLY A 415 7.92 -2.79 39.25
N HIS A 416 8.41 -3.44 38.19
CA HIS A 416 9.17 -4.70 38.27
C HIS A 416 10.55 -4.62 37.59
N ARG A 417 11.20 -3.44 37.63
CA ARG A 417 12.55 -3.27 37.08
C ARG A 417 13.58 -4.18 37.75
N ASP A 418 13.43 -4.44 39.04
CA ASP A 418 14.30 -5.36 39.78
C ASP A 418 14.28 -6.77 39.18
N LEU A 419 13.12 -7.25 38.70
CA LEU A 419 13.01 -8.54 38.02
C LEU A 419 13.83 -8.57 36.73
N ILE A 420 13.85 -7.48 35.96
CA ILE A 420 14.63 -7.36 34.73
C ILE A 420 16.12 -7.41 35.08
N ILE A 421 16.55 -6.64 36.10
CA ILE A 421 17.93 -6.62 36.58
C ILE A 421 18.36 -8.01 37.03
N ASP A 422 17.54 -8.67 37.84
CA ASP A 422 17.81 -10.02 38.36
C ASP A 422 17.94 -11.05 37.25
N GLN A 423 17.03 -11.05 36.25
CA GLN A 423 17.09 -12.00 35.15
C GLN A 423 18.26 -11.73 34.19
N VAL A 424 18.62 -10.47 33.93
CA VAL A 424 19.84 -10.15 33.16
C VAL A 424 21.09 -10.60 33.93
N LYS A 425 21.11 -10.42 35.26
CA LYS A 425 22.19 -10.93 36.10
C LYS A 425 22.28 -12.46 36.06
N SER A 426 21.14 -13.15 36.11
CA SER A 426 21.06 -14.60 35.94
C SER A 426 21.60 -15.04 34.57
N ALA A 427 21.29 -14.31 33.49
CA ALA A 427 21.84 -14.58 32.16
C ALA A 427 23.36 -14.52 32.12
N LEU A 428 23.96 -13.52 32.79
CA LEU A 428 25.42 -13.40 32.88
C LEU A 428 26.03 -14.54 33.69
N VAL A 429 25.45 -14.89 34.84
CA VAL A 429 25.91 -16.03 35.65
C VAL A 429 25.83 -17.33 34.85
N GLU A 430 24.75 -17.53 34.09
CA GLU A 430 24.57 -18.67 33.20
C GLU A 430 25.66 -18.74 32.12
N LEU A 431 25.94 -17.64 31.41
CA LEU A 431 27.01 -17.57 30.40
C LEU A 431 28.39 -17.82 31.03
N HIS A 432 28.68 -17.17 32.16
CA HIS A 432 29.98 -17.30 32.83
C HIS A 432 30.21 -18.74 33.32
N SER A 433 29.15 -19.45 33.72
CA SER A 433 29.23 -20.85 34.14
C SER A 433 29.72 -21.82 33.05
N ILE A 434 29.57 -21.45 31.77
CA ILE A 434 30.07 -22.20 30.61
C ILE A 434 31.35 -21.60 30.01
N GLY A 435 31.99 -20.67 30.75
CA GLY A 435 33.23 -20.02 30.38
C GLY A 435 33.09 -18.95 29.29
N VAL A 436 31.89 -18.39 29.09
CA VAL A 436 31.63 -17.38 28.05
C VAL A 436 31.18 -16.06 28.67
N ALA A 437 31.68 -14.94 28.18
CA ALA A 437 31.22 -13.58 28.49
C ALA A 437 30.42 -13.00 27.31
N HIS A 438 29.44 -12.14 27.59
CA HIS A 438 28.54 -11.55 26.58
C HIS A 438 29.20 -10.43 25.76
N CYS A 439 29.95 -9.55 26.43
CA CYS A 439 30.70 -8.40 25.92
C CYS A 439 29.90 -7.25 25.29
N ASP A 440 28.58 -7.35 25.14
CA ASP A 440 27.72 -6.22 24.74
C ASP A 440 26.43 -6.14 25.57
N VAL A 441 26.55 -6.08 26.90
CA VAL A 441 25.39 -5.99 27.81
C VAL A 441 24.78 -4.58 27.75
N ARG A 442 23.54 -4.48 27.28
CA ARG A 442 22.80 -3.21 27.13
C ARG A 442 21.31 -3.44 26.91
N ALA A 443 20.48 -2.43 27.17
CA ALA A 443 19.03 -2.54 27.01
C ALA A 443 18.58 -2.95 25.60
N ALA A 444 19.33 -2.55 24.56
CA ALA A 444 19.05 -2.92 23.17
C ALA A 444 19.19 -4.42 22.88
N ASN A 445 19.96 -5.14 23.71
CA ASN A 445 20.25 -6.57 23.58
C ASN A 445 19.47 -7.40 24.63
N VAL A 446 18.57 -6.75 25.37
CA VAL A 446 17.66 -7.42 26.31
C VAL A 446 16.29 -7.52 25.66
N PHE A 447 15.73 -8.73 25.68
CA PHE A 447 14.45 -9.05 25.05
C PHE A 447 13.50 -9.70 26.05
N VAL A 448 12.21 -9.48 25.84
CA VAL A 448 11.14 -10.12 26.62
C VAL A 448 10.40 -11.10 25.73
N LEU A 449 10.40 -12.38 26.11
CA LEU A 449 9.75 -13.44 25.35
C LEU A 449 8.24 -13.24 25.28
N LEU A 450 7.68 -13.46 24.10
CA LEU A 450 6.24 -13.33 23.87
C LEU A 450 5.42 -14.38 24.63
N GLU A 451 5.94 -15.60 24.75
CA GLU A 451 5.19 -16.75 25.29
C GLU A 451 4.97 -16.68 26.81
N ASN A 452 6.00 -16.28 27.56
CA ASN A 452 6.00 -16.36 29.02
C ASN A 452 6.53 -15.10 29.72
N LYS A 453 6.78 -14.03 28.96
CA LYS A 453 7.28 -12.75 29.48
C LYS A 453 8.61 -12.86 30.25
N ARG A 454 9.39 -13.92 30.03
CA ARG A 454 10.74 -14.04 30.58
C ARG A 454 11.69 -13.07 29.87
N VAL A 455 12.56 -12.45 30.65
CA VAL A 455 13.64 -11.58 30.18
C VAL A 455 14.83 -12.44 29.78
N ILE A 456 15.36 -12.19 28.59
CA ILE A 456 16.55 -12.86 28.08
C ILE A 456 17.57 -11.84 27.57
N LEU A 457 18.85 -12.22 27.64
CA LEU A 457 19.94 -11.53 26.97
C LEU A 457 20.20 -12.18 25.60
N GLY A 458 20.24 -11.38 24.54
CA GLY A 458 20.47 -11.82 23.16
C GLY A 458 21.52 -11.00 22.45
N ASP A 459 21.63 -11.18 21.14
CA ASP A 459 22.72 -10.63 20.31
C ASP A 459 24.13 -11.11 20.72
N LEU A 460 24.36 -12.41 20.50
CA LEU A 460 25.55 -13.13 20.95
C LEU A 460 26.80 -12.92 20.07
N GLU A 461 26.80 -11.92 19.17
CA GLU A 461 27.86 -11.70 18.17
C GLU A 461 29.24 -11.42 18.79
N TYR A 462 29.25 -10.75 19.95
CA TYR A 462 30.47 -10.34 20.64
C TYR A 462 30.90 -11.31 21.74
N CYS A 463 30.18 -12.42 21.93
CA CYS A 463 30.50 -13.40 22.96
C CYS A 463 31.91 -13.97 22.77
N ARG A 464 32.65 -14.06 23.88
CA ARG A 464 34.05 -14.53 23.91
C ARG A 464 34.33 -15.35 25.16
N ASP A 465 35.45 -16.08 25.18
CA ASP A 465 35.93 -16.72 26.40
C ASP A 465 36.12 -15.69 27.52
N ILE A 466 35.72 -16.02 28.75
CA ILE A 466 35.73 -15.10 29.90
C ILE A 466 37.12 -14.49 30.19
N TYR A 467 38.21 -15.17 29.83
CA TYR A 467 39.58 -14.69 30.04
C TYR A 467 40.19 -14.03 28.79
N ALA A 468 39.50 -14.04 27.66
CA ALA A 468 39.97 -13.37 26.45
C ALA A 468 40.00 -11.84 26.63
N ALA A 469 40.81 -11.18 25.81
CA ALA A 469 40.76 -9.73 25.70
C ALA A 469 39.37 -9.29 25.20
N PRO A 470 38.76 -8.27 25.81
CA PRO A 470 37.42 -7.84 25.42
C PRO A 470 37.40 -7.27 23.98
N PRO A 471 36.29 -7.44 23.25
CA PRO A 471 36.16 -6.99 21.88
C PRO A 471 36.09 -5.46 21.77
N ASN A 472 36.27 -4.95 20.56
CA ASN A 472 36.14 -3.52 20.27
C ASN A 472 34.66 -3.13 20.14
N VAL A 473 34.03 -2.84 21.28
CA VAL A 473 32.62 -2.45 21.38
C VAL A 473 32.47 -1.00 21.85
N LYS A 474 31.34 -0.35 21.51
CA LYS A 474 31.09 1.06 21.85
C LYS A 474 31.07 1.32 23.35
N ARG A 475 30.57 0.38 24.17
CA ARG A 475 30.46 0.50 25.63
C ARG A 475 31.68 -0.08 26.36
N PHE A 476 32.84 0.45 26.02
CA PHE A 476 34.09 0.18 26.75
C PHE A 476 34.34 1.33 27.73
N PRO A 477 34.83 1.07 28.97
CA PRO A 477 35.19 2.14 29.88
C PRO A 477 36.28 3.04 29.26
N LYS A 478 36.12 4.37 29.36
CA LYS A 478 37.01 5.34 28.68
C LYS A 478 38.49 5.20 29.04
N ASN A 479 38.78 4.75 30.26
CA ASN A 479 40.13 4.50 30.76
C ASN A 479 40.70 3.13 30.33
N LYS A 480 39.95 2.35 29.55
CA LYS A 480 40.22 0.98 29.12
C LYS A 480 40.62 0.03 30.28
N SER A 481 39.98 0.16 31.44
CA SER A 481 40.36 -0.60 32.63
C SER A 481 40.07 -2.10 32.55
N CYS A 482 39.09 -2.53 31.75
CA CYS A 482 38.74 -3.94 31.60
C CYS A 482 39.78 -4.66 30.73
N LYS A 483 40.48 -5.64 31.30
CA LYS A 483 41.49 -6.47 30.63
C LYS A 483 40.91 -7.78 30.11
N THR A 484 39.83 -8.26 30.72
CA THR A 484 39.15 -9.50 30.34
C THR A 484 37.72 -9.26 29.90
N ALA A 485 37.18 -10.18 29.11
CA ALA A 485 35.78 -10.19 28.70
C ALA A 485 34.82 -10.23 29.91
N LEU A 486 35.17 -11.00 30.95
CA LEU A 486 34.42 -11.04 32.21
C LEU A 486 34.38 -9.68 32.94
N GLU A 487 35.51 -8.97 33.00
CA GLU A 487 35.56 -7.63 33.58
C GLU A 487 34.70 -6.64 32.80
N LEU A 488 34.61 -6.80 31.47
CA LEU A 488 33.76 -5.97 30.63
C LEU A 488 32.27 -6.22 30.91
N ASP A 489 31.82 -7.47 31.03
CA ASP A 489 30.43 -7.80 31.37
C ASP A 489 30.00 -7.17 32.70
N ASN A 490 30.83 -7.30 33.74
CA ASN A 490 30.55 -6.74 35.06
C ASN A 490 30.39 -5.22 35.01
N TYR A 491 31.25 -4.55 34.24
CA TYR A 491 31.16 -3.10 34.03
C TYR A 491 29.87 -2.73 33.27
N GLN A 492 29.60 -3.41 32.14
CA GLN A 492 28.44 -3.14 31.30
C GLN A 492 27.11 -3.43 32.00
N PHE A 493 27.07 -4.43 32.88
CA PHE A 493 25.91 -4.71 33.72
C PHE A 493 25.57 -3.53 34.64
N GLY A 494 26.57 -2.91 35.29
CA GLY A 494 26.36 -1.69 36.07
C GLY A 494 25.80 -0.55 35.23
N VAL A 495 26.36 -0.34 34.03
CA VAL A 495 25.87 0.67 33.08
C VAL A 495 24.44 0.36 32.60
N PHE A 496 24.10 -0.92 32.41
CA PHE A 496 22.75 -1.34 32.05
C PHE A 496 21.74 -1.02 33.15
N VAL A 497 22.08 -1.20 34.42
CA VAL A 497 21.21 -0.82 35.55
C VAL A 497 20.92 0.68 35.51
N ASP A 498 21.95 1.51 35.27
CA ASP A 498 21.78 2.96 35.13
C ASP A 498 20.93 3.34 33.89
N GLU A 499 21.13 2.64 32.77
CA GLU A 499 20.34 2.82 31.55
C GLU A 499 18.86 2.49 31.78
N LEU A 500 18.56 1.35 32.40
CA LEU A 500 17.20 0.91 32.71
C LEU A 500 16.48 1.88 33.66
N ALA A 501 17.20 2.55 34.56
CA ALA A 501 16.63 3.55 35.44
C ALA A 501 16.19 4.82 34.67
N GLN A 502 16.79 5.09 33.51
CA GLN A 502 16.50 6.25 32.65
C GLN A 502 15.42 5.99 31.59
N MET A 503 15.18 4.72 31.24
CA MET A 503 14.10 4.29 30.34
C MET A 503 12.76 4.27 31.06
#